data_AF-A0A2D7K4B1-F1
#
_entry.id   AF-A0A2D7K4B1-F1
#
_cell.length_a   1.000
_cell.length_b   1.000
_cell.length_c   1.000
_cell.angle_alpha   90.00
_cell.angle_beta   90.00
_cell.angle_gamma   90.00
#
_symmetry.space_group_name_H-M   'P 1'
#
loop_
_entity.id
_entity.type
_entity.pdbx_description
1 polymer ?
#
loop_
_entity_poly.entity_id
_entity_poly.type
_entity_poly.pdbx_seq_one_letter_code
_entity_poly.pdbx_strand_id
1 'polypeptide(L)'
;MDNKVKKDKTMARPMKTVDVETVKKLAQMHATFDEIAQFVGVSTKTLQRHYVHHIKKGRELGRISLRRAQFEKALSGNVVMQIWLGKQHLGQTEKIEQTNRNEPLPLEIVSEDGKAKG
;
A
#
# COMPACT_ATOMS: atom_id res chain seq x y z
N MET A 1 -51.91 15.50 39.25
CA MET A 1 -51.89 14.29 38.39
C MET A 1 -50.69 14.42 37.47
N ASP A 2 -49.51 14.06 37.96
CA ASP A 2 -48.26 14.26 37.22
C ASP A 2 -47.91 12.99 36.42
N ASN A 3 -48.21 13.05 35.13
CA ASN A 3 -47.98 11.94 34.21
C ASN A 3 -46.51 11.94 33.76
N LYS A 4 -45.68 11.16 34.44
CA LYS A 4 -44.26 10.97 34.12
C LYS A 4 -44.13 9.97 32.96
N VAL A 5 -43.99 10.48 31.74
CA VAL A 5 -43.71 9.69 30.53
C VAL A 5 -42.39 8.94 30.72
N LYS A 6 -42.45 7.60 30.81
CA LYS A 6 -41.28 6.72 30.86
C LYS A 6 -40.62 6.68 29.48
N LYS A 7 -39.45 7.29 29.36
CA LYS A 7 -38.62 7.28 28.14
C LYS A 7 -38.03 5.88 27.96
N ASP A 8 -38.47 5.16 26.95
CA ASP A 8 -38.00 3.81 26.64
C ASP A 8 -36.50 3.85 26.28
N LYS A 9 -35.69 3.02 26.95
CA LYS A 9 -34.25 2.93 26.69
C LYS A 9 -34.08 2.14 25.39
N THR A 10 -33.92 2.84 24.27
CA THR A 10 -33.54 2.22 23.00
C THR A 10 -32.20 1.52 23.16
N MET A 11 -32.24 0.19 23.27
CA MET A 11 -31.05 -0.64 23.35
C MET A 11 -30.27 -0.56 22.03
N ALA A 12 -28.99 -0.21 22.10
CA ALA A 12 -28.12 -0.14 20.92
C ALA A 12 -28.07 -1.51 20.22
N ARG A 13 -28.08 -1.51 18.88
CA ARG A 13 -27.97 -2.74 18.07
C ARG A 13 -26.70 -3.50 18.49
N PRO A 14 -26.79 -4.80 18.83
CA PRO A 14 -25.62 -5.57 19.24
C PRO A 14 -24.57 -5.59 18.13
N MET A 15 -23.30 -5.41 18.50
CA MET A 15 -22.20 -5.46 17.55
C MET A 15 -22.04 -6.89 17.01
N LYS A 16 -21.92 -7.00 15.68
CA LYS A 16 -21.56 -8.27 15.04
C LYS A 16 -20.19 -8.71 15.55
N THR A 17 -20.07 -9.97 15.96
CA THR A 17 -18.79 -10.57 16.30
C THR A 17 -17.99 -10.77 15.02
N VAL A 18 -16.83 -10.10 14.92
CA VAL A 18 -15.90 -10.24 13.81
C VAL A 18 -14.72 -11.05 14.29
N ASP A 19 -14.34 -12.09 13.54
CA ASP A 19 -13.10 -12.81 13.80
C ASP A 19 -11.90 -11.91 13.49
N VAL A 20 -11.19 -11.55 14.57
CA VAL A 20 -10.00 -10.70 14.53
C VAL A 20 -8.86 -11.37 13.76
N GLU A 21 -8.75 -12.70 13.84
CA GLU A 21 -7.66 -13.41 13.18
C GLU A 21 -7.84 -13.39 11.66
N THR A 22 -9.09 -13.56 11.19
CA THR A 22 -9.44 -13.34 9.78
C THR A 22 -9.09 -11.92 9.32
N VAL A 23 -9.43 -10.88 10.08
CA VAL A 23 -9.06 -9.49 9.75
C VAL A 23 -7.54 -9.32 9.62
N LYS A 24 -6.77 -9.91 10.54
CA LYS A 24 -5.29 -9.87 10.49
C LYS A 24 -4.73 -10.57 9.27
N LYS A 25 -5.23 -11.76 8.92
CA LYS A 25 -4.79 -12.53 7.76
C LYS A 25 -5.10 -11.81 6.45
N LEU A 26 -6.29 -11.21 6.31
CA LEU A 26 -6.62 -10.39 5.15
C LEU A 26 -5.72 -9.16 5.06
N ALA A 27 -5.48 -8.48 6.18
CA ALA A 27 -4.58 -7.34 6.23
C ALA A 27 -3.10 -7.71 5.94
N GLN A 28 -2.68 -8.93 6.28
CA GLN A 28 -1.36 -9.47 5.92
C GLN A 28 -1.18 -9.62 4.41
N MET A 29 -2.25 -9.89 3.69
CA MET A 29 -2.26 -9.88 2.22
C MET A 29 -2.37 -8.46 1.64
N HIS A 30 -2.25 -7.42 2.47
CA HIS A 30 -2.42 -6.02 2.09
C HIS A 30 -3.79 -5.69 1.47
N ALA A 31 -4.83 -6.47 1.79
CA ALA A 31 -6.20 -6.16 1.40
C ALA A 31 -6.64 -4.76 1.89
N THR A 32 -7.45 -4.10 1.07
CA THR A 32 -8.04 -2.79 1.35
C THR A 32 -9.08 -2.87 2.48
N PHE A 33 -9.41 -1.72 3.06
CA PHE A 33 -10.47 -1.67 4.07
C PHE A 33 -11.82 -2.16 3.52
N ASP A 34 -12.11 -1.90 2.24
CA ASP A 34 -13.36 -2.28 1.58
C ASP A 34 -13.45 -3.79 1.40
N GLU A 35 -12.37 -4.42 0.90
CA GLU A 35 -12.29 -5.88 0.75
C GLU A 35 -12.45 -6.59 2.11
N ILE A 36 -11.74 -6.11 3.15
CA ILE A 36 -11.84 -6.71 4.48
C ILE A 36 -13.26 -6.52 5.04
N ALA A 37 -13.83 -5.32 4.92
CA ALA A 37 -15.17 -5.00 5.40
C ALA A 37 -16.25 -5.85 4.73
N GLN A 38 -16.15 -6.01 3.41
CA GLN A 38 -17.05 -6.85 2.64
C GLN A 38 -16.91 -8.33 3.00
N PHE A 39 -15.68 -8.80 3.22
CA PHE A 39 -15.42 -10.19 3.62
C PHE A 39 -16.01 -10.52 5.00
N VAL A 40 -15.80 -9.67 6.01
CA VAL A 40 -16.30 -9.93 7.37
C VAL A 40 -17.75 -9.45 7.60
N GLY A 41 -18.32 -8.76 6.62
CA GLY A 41 -19.68 -8.24 6.62
C GLY A 41 -19.92 -7.18 7.69
N VAL A 42 -19.04 -6.17 7.76
CA VAL A 42 -19.20 -4.95 8.55
C VAL A 42 -18.91 -3.72 7.70
N SER A 43 -19.26 -2.52 8.17
CA SER A 43 -18.88 -1.30 7.45
C SER A 43 -17.38 -1.01 7.58
N THR A 44 -16.81 -0.35 6.58
CA THR A 44 -15.42 0.15 6.60
C THR A 44 -15.16 1.07 7.78
N LYS A 45 -16.16 1.89 8.14
CA LYS A 45 -16.15 2.78 9.31
C LYS A 45 -16.01 1.99 10.62
N THR A 46 -16.70 0.87 10.75
CA THR A 46 -16.56 -0.07 11.89
C THR A 46 -15.15 -0.65 11.92
N LEU A 47 -14.62 -1.04 10.76
CA LEU A 47 -13.26 -1.59 10.63
C LEU A 47 -12.19 -0.60 11.12
N GLN A 48 -12.26 0.65 10.66
CA GLN A 48 -11.34 1.72 11.03
C GLN A 48 -11.43 2.11 12.51
N ARG A 49 -12.63 2.07 13.10
CA ARG A 49 -12.82 2.43 14.52
C ARG A 49 -12.32 1.36 15.47
N HIS A 50 -12.59 0.10 15.18
CA HIS A 50 -12.44 -0.98 16.16
C HIS A 50 -11.29 -1.95 15.85
N TYR A 51 -10.89 -2.08 14.59
CA TYR A 51 -9.95 -3.12 14.16
C TYR A 51 -8.65 -2.59 13.56
N VAL A 52 -8.43 -1.27 13.57
CA VAL A 52 -7.24 -0.64 12.97
C VAL A 52 -5.92 -1.17 13.53
N HIS A 53 -5.87 -1.48 14.83
CA HIS A 53 -4.67 -2.05 15.45
C HIS A 53 -4.34 -3.44 14.86
N HIS A 54 -5.36 -4.27 14.67
CA HIS A 54 -5.22 -5.60 14.08
C HIS A 54 -4.83 -5.53 12.61
N ILE A 55 -5.41 -4.60 11.85
CA ILE A 55 -5.05 -4.35 10.46
C ILE A 55 -3.60 -3.88 10.35
N LYS A 56 -3.18 -2.94 11.19
CA LYS A 56 -1.78 -2.49 11.24
C LYS A 56 -0.85 -3.65 11.52
N LYS A 57 -1.15 -4.48 12.53
CA LYS A 57 -0.35 -5.68 12.85
C LYS A 57 -0.30 -6.66 11.68
N GLY A 58 -1.41 -6.91 11.00
CA GLY A 58 -1.47 -7.74 9.79
C GLY A 58 -0.55 -7.20 8.70
N ARG A 59 -0.64 -5.90 8.39
CA ARG A 59 0.21 -5.25 7.38
C ARG A 59 1.71 -5.33 7.70
N GLU A 60 2.10 -5.18 8.97
CA GLU A 60 3.50 -5.40 9.37
C GLU A 60 3.96 -6.84 9.13
N LEU A 61 3.10 -7.83 9.41
CA LEU A 61 3.39 -9.23 9.08
C LEU A 61 3.51 -9.41 7.56
N GLY A 62 2.68 -8.75 6.76
CA GLY A 62 2.74 -8.77 5.29
C GLY A 62 4.08 -8.24 4.76
N ARG A 63 4.55 -7.12 5.33
CA ARG A 63 5.87 -6.54 5.02
C ARG A 63 7.02 -7.50 5.35
N ILE A 64 6.93 -8.22 6.48
CA ILE A 64 7.92 -9.24 6.86
C ILE A 64 7.90 -10.41 5.86
N SER A 65 6.70 -10.91 5.50
CA SER A 65 6.55 -11.97 4.50
C SER A 65 7.12 -11.56 3.14
N LEU A 66 6.87 -10.33 2.69
CA LEU A 66 7.43 -9.80 1.45
C LEU A 66 8.96 -9.77 1.50
N ARG A 67 9.56 -9.29 2.61
CA ARG A 67 11.02 -9.27 2.76
C ARG A 67 11.62 -10.67 2.67
N ARG A 68 10.99 -11.66 3.29
CA ARG A 68 11.39 -13.07 3.17
C ARG A 68 11.34 -13.54 1.72
N ALA A 69 10.24 -13.27 1.00
CA ALA A 69 10.09 -13.63 -0.40
C ALA A 69 11.15 -12.96 -1.30
N GLN A 70 11.51 -11.71 -1.03
CA GLN A 70 12.60 -11.00 -1.73
C GLN A 70 13.95 -11.73 -1.56
N PHE A 71 14.29 -12.16 -0.34
CA PHE A 71 15.53 -12.91 -0.07
C PHE A 71 15.53 -14.28 -0.76
N GLU A 72 14.42 -15.01 -0.70
CA GLU A 72 14.29 -16.31 -1.39
C GLU A 72 14.43 -16.14 -2.91
N LYS A 73 13.82 -15.10 -3.49
CA LYS A 73 13.92 -14.81 -4.94
C LYS A 73 15.27 -14.29 -5.39
N ALA A 74 16.00 -13.59 -4.53
CA ALA A 74 17.38 -13.21 -4.81
C ALA A 74 18.28 -14.43 -5.05
N LEU A 75 17.92 -15.59 -4.50
CA LEU A 75 18.64 -16.86 -4.70
C LEU A 75 18.15 -17.66 -5.92
N SER A 76 16.88 -17.50 -6.34
CA SER A 76 16.25 -18.40 -7.33
C SER A 76 15.88 -17.75 -8.68
N GLY A 77 15.90 -16.42 -8.81
CA GLY A 77 15.53 -15.70 -10.03
C GLY A 77 14.02 -15.41 -10.22
N ASN A 78 13.75 -14.35 -11.00
CA ASN A 78 12.50 -13.58 -11.21
C ASN A 78 12.16 -12.55 -10.10
N VAL A 79 12.42 -11.26 -10.39
CA VAL A 79 12.61 -10.20 -9.37
C VAL A 79 11.77 -8.93 -9.62
N VAL A 80 11.19 -8.73 -10.81
CA VAL A 80 10.56 -7.44 -11.19
C VAL A 80 9.40 -7.06 -10.27
N MET A 81 8.46 -7.97 -10.04
CA MET A 81 7.32 -7.73 -9.13
C MET A 81 7.79 -7.51 -7.68
N GLN A 82 8.85 -8.21 -7.26
CA GLN A 82 9.40 -8.10 -5.92
C GLN A 82 10.03 -6.72 -5.66
N ILE A 83 10.68 -6.13 -6.68
CA ILE A 83 11.20 -4.76 -6.61
C ILE A 83 10.05 -3.77 -6.48
N TRP A 84 9.02 -3.89 -7.32
CA TRP A 84 7.88 -2.98 -7.28
C TRP A 84 7.16 -3.01 -5.93
N LEU A 85 6.85 -4.21 -5.41
CA LEU A 85 6.25 -4.39 -4.09
C LEU A 85 7.18 -3.88 -2.98
N GLY A 86 8.49 -4.06 -3.13
CA GLY A 86 9.50 -3.54 -2.22
C GLY A 86 9.49 -2.02 -2.11
N LYS A 87 9.37 -1.32 -3.24
CA LYS A 87 9.23 0.14 -3.29
C LYS A 87 7.93 0.57 -2.60
N GLN A 88 6.80 -0.07 -2.96
CA GLN A 88 5.47 0.30 -2.45
C GLN A 88 5.27 0.02 -0.96
N HIS A 89 5.66 -1.16 -0.49
CA HIS A 89 5.33 -1.60 0.87
C HIS A 89 6.51 -1.57 1.84
N LEU A 90 7.75 -1.62 1.37
CA LEU A 90 8.94 -1.62 2.23
C LEU A 90 9.68 -0.28 2.26
N GLY A 91 9.28 0.68 1.43
CA GLY A 91 9.95 1.98 1.32
C GLY A 91 11.35 1.88 0.71
N GLN A 92 11.60 0.83 -0.07
CA GLN A 92 12.86 0.68 -0.79
C GLN A 92 12.97 1.75 -1.87
N THR A 93 14.13 2.37 -1.99
CA THR A 93 14.42 3.41 -2.99
C THR A 93 15.75 3.13 -3.65
N GLU A 94 15.89 3.56 -4.90
CA GLU A 94 17.18 3.58 -5.58
C GLU A 94 17.88 4.90 -5.28
N LYS A 95 19.16 4.81 -4.94
CA LYS A 95 20.01 6.00 -4.90
C LYS A 95 20.44 6.32 -6.32
N ILE A 96 20.23 7.57 -6.72
CA ILE A 96 20.76 8.11 -7.97
C ILE A 96 21.91 9.03 -7.58
N GLU A 97 23.14 8.63 -7.91
CA GLU A 97 24.30 9.50 -7.80
C GLU A 97 24.38 10.36 -9.07
N GLN A 98 24.09 11.65 -8.95
CA GLN A 98 24.27 12.60 -10.04
C GLN A 98 25.66 13.24 -9.96
N THR A 99 26.52 12.90 -10.91
CA THR A 99 27.76 13.62 -11.14
C THR A 99 27.47 14.82 -12.03
N ASN A 100 27.37 16.02 -11.45
CA ASN A 100 27.28 17.25 -12.23
C ASN A 100 28.67 17.58 -12.81
N ARG A 101 28.86 17.30 -14.11
CA ARG A 101 29.99 17.85 -14.87
C ARG A 101 29.58 19.20 -15.44
N ASN A 102 30.29 20.24 -15.03
CA ASN A 102 30.06 21.62 -15.50
C ASN A 102 30.92 21.96 -16.72
N GLU A 103 31.36 20.94 -17.46
CA GLU A 103 32.15 21.11 -18.68
C GLU A 103 31.21 21.40 -19.85
N PRO A 104 31.50 22.43 -20.68
CA PRO A 104 30.68 22.74 -21.83
C PRO A 104 30.67 21.54 -22.79
N LEU A 105 29.47 21.09 -23.17
CA LEU A 105 29.30 20.02 -24.14
C LEU A 105 29.83 20.50 -25.50
N PRO A 106 30.69 19.71 -26.19
CA PRO A 106 31.12 20.05 -27.54
C PRO A 106 29.91 19.98 -28.48
N LEU A 107 29.62 21.09 -29.16
CA LEU A 107 28.62 21.18 -30.21
C LEU A 107 29.32 21.11 -31.56
N GLU A 108 29.14 20.00 -32.28
CA GLU A 108 29.54 19.90 -33.69
C GLU A 108 28.38 20.41 -34.56
N ILE A 109 28.55 21.58 -35.17
CA ILE A 109 27.60 22.10 -36.17
C ILE A 109 27.99 21.45 -37.50
N VAL A 110 27.21 20.46 -37.94
CA VAL A 110 27.35 19.89 -39.28
C VAL A 110 26.50 20.73 -40.23
N SER A 111 27.14 21.56 -41.07
CA SER A 111 26.47 22.23 -42.19
C SER A 111 26.38 21.28 -43.39
N GLU A 112 25.17 20.97 -43.83
CA GLU A 112 24.98 20.37 -45.16
C GLU A 112 25.16 21.47 -46.22
N ASP A 113 26.31 21.50 -46.88
CA ASP A 113 26.57 22.41 -47.98
C ASP A 113 25.61 22.10 -49.14
N GLY A 114 24.57 22.93 -49.24
CA GLY A 114 23.65 22.97 -50.37
C GLY A 114 24.38 23.32 -51.66
N LYS A 115 24.51 22.33 -52.54
CA LYS A 115 25.06 22.43 -53.89
C LYS A 115 24.30 23.47 -54.73
N ALA A 116 24.85 24.67 -54.88
CA ALA A 116 24.38 25.64 -55.88
C ALA A 116 24.90 25.21 -57.28
N LYS A 117 23.96 24.96 -58.19
CA LYS A 117 24.21 24.72 -59.62
C LYS A 117 24.71 26.01 -60.28
N GLY A 118 25.78 25.89 -61.07
CA GLY A 118 26.21 26.83 -62.10
C GLY A 118 26.65 26.04 -63.31
#